data_AF-A0A8I1YBW7-F1
#
_entry.id   AF-A0A8I1YBW7-F1
#
_cell.length_a   1.000
_cell.length_b   1.000
_cell.length_c   1.000
_cell.angle_alpha   90.00
_cell.angle_beta   90.00
_cell.angle_gamma   90.00
#
_symmetry.space_group_name_H-M   'P 1'
#
loop_
_entity.id
_entity.type
_entity.pdbx_description
1 polymer ?
#
loop_
_entity_poly.entity_id
_entity_poly.type
_entity_poly.pdbx_seq_one_letter_code
_entity_poly.pdbx_strand_id
1 'polypeptide(L)'
;MNAWPDTDGKIIARYLGRLRLRCPISPISYRQALRSFQDVVVRQQHQCTQVNRKVLEIWLSECAAIWARSTLLHHARIVNRFLDFLVEEAFIVSNPIADLRAEYHAKSDKAIVRALLAPDPDQALEALRQFPPFGSALGNLMRNHISLMRARGYRYQAQARWFWRFDRFLQAHPELAGKSVSVMLQHWAAARSTANHAAECERVARALAKAQHHLDPGGKPRRPDPRPAQQVARQWRRPYIYSPEEVRRLLDIARTYPSPRAPLRPISLYTMLVLTYCAGLRLGELARLNLADIDLQVGTITIRETKFFKSRILPLADSPLSALREYLEARRKAKVPQSPESGLFWHDKGNARYTSHAIAGCLVDILRRAGLKPAKGKTGPRIHDLRHSFVVNRILEWYRAGINPQDRLPFLATYLGHRDIHSTLVYITVTQELLQQANERFRTYASHCLHASEGVRP
;
A
#
# COMPACT_ATOMS: atom_id res chain seq x y z
N MET A 1 -38.44 -3.92 23.42
CA MET A 1 -37.15 -3.55 22.81
C MET A 1 -36.56 -2.44 23.63
N ASN A 2 -35.37 -2.61 24.20
CA ASN A 2 -34.72 -1.54 24.96
C ASN A 2 -34.32 -0.44 23.97
N ALA A 3 -35.00 0.70 24.00
CA ALA A 3 -34.64 1.86 23.19
C ALA A 3 -33.53 2.65 23.92
N TRP A 4 -32.49 3.07 23.19
CA TRP A 4 -31.52 4.05 23.68
C TRP A 4 -32.03 5.46 23.36
N PRO A 5 -31.88 6.47 24.25
CA PRO A 5 -30.96 6.55 25.39
C PRO A 5 -31.45 5.97 26.72
N ASP A 6 -30.53 5.39 27.49
CA ASP A 6 -30.72 4.98 28.89
C ASP A 6 -30.36 6.12 29.85
N THR A 7 -31.25 6.46 30.78
CA THR A 7 -31.04 7.59 31.71
C THR A 7 -30.00 7.32 32.79
N ASP A 8 -29.65 6.05 33.05
CA ASP A 8 -28.67 5.64 34.05
C ASP A 8 -27.24 5.45 33.51
N GLY A 9 -27.04 5.58 32.19
CA GLY A 9 -25.74 5.53 31.51
C GLY A 9 -25.06 4.15 31.52
N LYS A 10 -25.78 3.08 31.85
CA LYS A 10 -25.32 1.69 31.81
C LYS A 10 -24.82 1.26 30.42
N ILE A 11 -25.46 1.70 29.35
CA ILE A 11 -25.10 1.33 27.96
C ILE A 11 -23.74 1.94 27.59
N ILE A 12 -23.50 3.20 27.96
CA ILE A 12 -22.18 3.84 27.80
C ILE A 12 -21.12 3.08 28.61
N ALA A 13 -21.41 2.74 29.88
CA ALA A 13 -20.48 1.99 30.71
C ALA A 13 -20.14 0.62 30.11
N ARG A 14 -21.14 -0.09 29.58
CA ARG A 14 -21.00 -1.38 28.89
C ARG A 14 -20.12 -1.26 27.65
N TYR A 15 -20.33 -0.24 26.82
CA TYR A 15 -19.49 0.02 25.65
C TYR A 15 -18.04 0.31 26.05
N LEU A 16 -17.82 1.16 27.06
CA LEU A 16 -16.47 1.46 27.56
C LEU A 16 -15.76 0.21 28.11
N GLY A 17 -16.48 -0.69 28.79
CA GLY A 17 -15.94 -1.97 29.26
C GLY A 17 -15.50 -2.91 28.14
N ARG A 18 -16.16 -2.85 26.97
CA ARG A 18 -15.77 -3.61 25.76
C ARG A 18 -14.50 -3.04 25.11
N LEU A 19 -14.25 -1.74 25.26
CA LEU A 19 -13.04 -1.09 24.75
C LEU A 19 -11.86 -1.39 25.67
N ARG A 20 -10.95 -2.27 25.26
CA ARG A 20 -9.68 -2.56 25.94
C ARG A 20 -8.70 -1.37 25.87
N LEU A 21 -9.07 -0.23 26.46
CA LEU A 21 -8.30 1.01 26.47
C LEU A 21 -7.09 0.88 27.41
N ARG A 22 -5.87 1.05 26.88
CA ARG A 22 -4.62 0.88 27.62
C ARG A 22 -4.19 2.10 28.45
N CYS A 23 -4.73 3.28 28.15
CA CYS A 23 -4.39 4.53 28.80
C CYS A 23 -5.46 4.90 29.84
N PRO A 24 -5.11 5.17 31.10
CA PRO A 24 -6.07 5.48 32.17
C PRO A 24 -6.95 6.71 31.90
N ILE A 25 -6.46 7.66 31.12
CA ILE A 25 -7.14 8.93 30.82
C ILE A 25 -8.13 8.78 29.65
N SER A 26 -7.91 7.81 28.75
CA SER A 26 -8.75 7.62 27.56
C SER A 26 -10.22 7.34 27.90
N PRO A 27 -10.57 6.49 28.89
CA PRO A 27 -11.95 6.29 29.32
C PRO A 27 -12.66 7.58 29.74
N ILE A 28 -11.96 8.52 30.37
CA ILE A 28 -12.53 9.80 30.82
C ILE A 28 -12.97 10.62 29.61
N SER A 29 -12.09 10.79 28.63
CA SER A 29 -12.40 11.55 27.40
C SER A 29 -13.49 10.88 26.57
N TYR A 30 -13.51 9.54 26.50
CA TYR A 30 -14.56 8.80 25.81
C TYR A 30 -15.90 9.00 26.51
N ARG A 31 -15.95 8.85 27.83
CA ARG A 31 -17.17 9.06 28.61
C ARG A 31 -17.71 10.48 28.44
N GLN A 32 -16.83 11.49 28.45
CA GLN A 32 -17.22 12.89 28.24
C GLN A 32 -17.88 13.09 26.86
N ALA A 33 -17.28 12.56 25.79
CA ALA A 33 -17.83 12.66 24.44
C ALA A 33 -19.17 11.96 24.30
N LEU A 34 -19.32 10.77 24.91
CA LEU A 34 -20.54 9.98 24.80
C LEU A 34 -21.69 10.56 25.63
N ARG A 35 -21.39 11.07 26.85
CA ARG A 35 -22.38 11.75 27.67
C ARG A 35 -22.87 13.03 27.01
N SER A 36 -21.98 13.86 26.46
CA SER A 36 -22.43 15.09 25.79
C SER A 36 -23.35 14.81 24.60
N PHE A 37 -23.12 13.70 23.88
CA PHE A 37 -24.02 13.27 22.81
C PHE A 37 -25.35 12.73 23.35
N GLN A 38 -25.31 11.90 24.38
CA GLN A 38 -26.50 11.38 25.05
C GLN A 38 -27.40 12.52 25.57
N ASP A 39 -26.81 13.55 26.17
CA ASP A 39 -27.55 14.70 26.70
C ASP A 39 -28.33 15.44 25.61
N VAL A 40 -27.78 15.54 24.40
CA VAL A 40 -28.51 16.09 23.23
C VAL A 40 -29.63 15.16 22.81
N VAL A 41 -29.38 13.85 22.74
CA VAL A 41 -30.41 12.88 22.31
C VAL A 41 -31.59 12.87 23.29
N VAL A 42 -31.34 12.86 24.59
CA VAL A 42 -32.38 12.93 25.63
C VAL A 42 -33.21 14.20 25.49
N ARG A 43 -32.58 15.36 25.28
CA ARG A 43 -33.29 16.64 25.05
C ARG A 43 -34.15 16.64 23.78
N GLN A 44 -33.75 15.90 22.75
CA GLN A 44 -34.44 15.85 21.46
C GLN A 44 -35.44 14.68 21.34
N GLN A 45 -35.58 13.84 22.37
CA GLN A 45 -36.38 12.62 22.33
C GLN A 45 -37.88 12.87 22.13
N HIS A 46 -38.39 14.05 22.51
CA HIS A 46 -39.77 14.47 22.23
C HIS A 46 -40.01 14.83 20.75
N GLN A 47 -38.96 15.19 20.01
CA GLN A 47 -39.04 15.64 18.61
C GLN A 47 -38.62 14.53 17.62
N CYS A 48 -37.79 13.58 18.05
CA CYS A 48 -37.26 12.52 17.21
C CYS A 48 -37.31 11.18 17.96
N THR A 49 -37.99 10.19 17.38
CA THR A 49 -38.08 8.83 17.93
C THR A 49 -36.80 8.00 17.73
N GLN A 50 -35.89 8.46 16.86
CA GLN A 50 -34.62 7.81 16.52
C GLN A 50 -33.52 8.86 16.35
N VAL A 51 -32.27 8.42 16.56
CA VAL A 51 -31.08 9.26 16.32
C VAL A 51 -30.93 9.51 14.83
N ASN A 52 -30.96 10.77 14.41
CA ASN A 52 -30.91 11.16 12.99
C ASN A 52 -29.89 12.28 12.74
N ARG A 53 -29.81 12.73 11.47
CA ARG A 53 -28.92 13.83 11.04
C ARG A 53 -29.09 15.10 11.89
N LYS A 54 -30.31 15.48 12.25
CA LYS A 54 -30.57 16.72 12.98
C LYS A 54 -29.98 16.70 14.39
N VAL A 55 -30.11 15.57 15.08
CA VAL A 55 -29.50 15.36 16.40
C VAL A 55 -27.98 15.50 16.35
N LEU A 56 -27.34 14.97 15.30
CA LEU A 56 -25.89 15.12 15.08
C LEU A 56 -25.49 16.58 14.86
N GLU A 57 -26.22 17.31 14.01
CA GLU A 57 -25.93 18.73 13.72
C GLU A 57 -26.03 19.60 14.98
N ILE A 58 -27.07 19.38 15.80
CA ILE A 58 -27.25 20.09 17.07
C ILE A 58 -26.04 19.81 17.99
N TRP A 59 -25.72 18.54 18.20
CA TRP A 59 -24.60 18.16 19.06
C TRP A 59 -23.26 18.72 18.57
N LEU A 60 -22.99 18.63 17.27
CA LEU A 60 -21.77 19.14 16.67
C LEU A 60 -21.66 20.66 16.81
N SER A 61 -22.76 21.39 16.60
CA SER A 61 -22.82 22.84 16.75
C SER A 61 -22.58 23.28 18.19
N GLU A 62 -23.24 22.66 19.17
CA GLU A 62 -23.04 22.95 20.60
C GLU A 62 -21.61 22.65 21.04
N CYS A 63 -21.07 21.51 20.64
CA CYS A 63 -19.71 21.12 21.02
C CYS A 63 -18.63 21.95 20.32
N ALA A 64 -18.90 22.54 19.15
CA ALA A 64 -17.97 23.42 18.45
C ALA A 64 -17.71 24.74 19.20
N ALA A 65 -18.64 25.17 20.06
CA ALA A 65 -18.45 26.32 20.93
C ALA A 65 -17.55 26.01 22.14
N ILE A 66 -17.48 24.73 22.56
CA ILE A 66 -16.79 24.30 23.77
C ILE A 66 -15.39 23.73 23.47
N TRP A 67 -15.26 23.00 22.37
CA TRP A 67 -14.04 22.25 22.06
C TRP A 67 -13.35 22.74 20.79
N ALA A 68 -12.01 22.75 20.85
CA ALA A 68 -11.19 22.95 19.66
C ALA A 68 -11.52 21.91 18.57
N ARG A 69 -11.45 22.31 17.31
CA ARG A 69 -11.86 21.49 16.14
C ARG A 69 -11.17 20.11 16.09
N SER A 70 -9.92 20.00 16.53
CA SER A 70 -9.19 18.72 16.59
C SER A 70 -9.79 17.75 17.61
N THR A 71 -10.17 18.25 18.78
CA THR A 71 -10.83 17.50 19.86
C THR A 71 -12.24 17.08 19.43
N LEU A 72 -13.01 18.00 18.86
CA LEU A 72 -14.36 17.68 18.38
C LEU A 72 -14.35 16.58 17.30
N LEU A 73 -13.42 16.62 16.34
CA LEU A 73 -13.27 15.56 15.35
C LEU A 73 -12.84 14.21 15.97
N HIS A 74 -12.12 14.24 17.10
CA HIS A 74 -11.79 13.03 17.85
C HIS A 74 -13.03 12.48 18.56
N HIS A 75 -13.81 13.34 19.22
CA HIS A 75 -15.05 12.99 19.90
C HIS A 75 -16.12 12.48 18.94
N ALA A 76 -16.30 13.11 17.77
CA ALA A 76 -17.21 12.64 16.73
C ALA A 76 -16.84 11.23 16.24
N ARG A 77 -15.54 10.88 16.20
CA ARG A 77 -15.12 9.51 15.91
C ARG A 77 -15.49 8.52 17.01
N ILE A 78 -15.46 8.94 18.27
CA ILE A 78 -15.88 8.12 19.42
C ILE A 78 -17.38 7.88 19.35
N VAL A 79 -18.18 8.92 19.14
CA VAL A 79 -19.63 8.85 18.98
C VAL A 79 -20.01 7.98 17.78
N ASN A 80 -19.36 8.15 16.62
CA ASN A 80 -19.63 7.31 15.45
C ASN A 80 -19.45 5.81 15.74
N ARG A 81 -18.36 5.43 16.43
CA ARG A 81 -18.13 4.03 16.82
C ARG A 81 -19.13 3.52 17.85
N PHE A 82 -19.63 4.40 18.70
CA PHE A 82 -20.67 4.05 19.64
C PHE A 82 -22.02 3.86 18.93
N LEU A 83 -22.34 4.69 17.92
CA LEU A 83 -23.51 4.47 17.05
C LEU A 83 -23.43 3.12 16.33
N ASP A 84 -22.26 2.73 15.80
CA ASP A 84 -22.06 1.39 15.23
C ASP A 84 -22.38 0.29 16.28
N PHE A 85 -21.89 0.44 17.51
CA PHE A 85 -22.19 -0.48 18.61
C PHE A 85 -23.69 -0.52 18.96
N LEU A 86 -24.38 0.62 18.94
CA LEU A 86 -25.82 0.67 19.21
C LEU A 86 -26.63 -0.04 18.10
N VAL A 87 -26.20 0.06 16.84
CA VAL A 87 -26.78 -0.69 15.72
C VAL A 87 -26.51 -2.20 15.86
N GLU A 88 -25.27 -2.60 16.17
CA GLU A 88 -24.89 -4.01 16.39
C GLU A 88 -25.75 -4.68 17.49
N GLU A 89 -26.09 -3.93 18.53
CA GLU A 89 -26.87 -4.40 19.68
C GLU A 89 -28.38 -4.09 19.55
N ALA A 90 -28.83 -3.61 18.38
CA ALA A 90 -30.23 -3.31 18.05
C ALA A 90 -30.93 -2.26 18.96
N PHE A 91 -30.18 -1.30 19.51
CA PHE A 91 -30.76 -0.16 20.25
C PHE A 91 -31.26 0.97 19.36
N ILE A 92 -30.68 1.12 18.16
CA ILE A 92 -31.07 2.09 17.13
C ILE A 92 -31.15 1.39 15.79
N VAL A 93 -31.97 1.91 14.87
CA VAL A 93 -32.21 1.29 13.56
C VAL A 93 -30.99 1.42 12.64
N SER A 94 -30.35 2.59 12.62
CA SER A 94 -29.23 2.88 11.73
C SER A 94 -28.26 3.87 12.36
N ASN A 95 -27.04 3.94 11.79
CA ASN A 95 -26.05 4.94 12.15
C ASN A 95 -26.15 6.12 11.17
N PRO A 96 -26.64 7.30 11.59
CA PRO A 96 -26.86 8.43 10.69
C PRO A 96 -25.58 8.93 9.98
N ILE A 97 -24.39 8.75 10.57
CA ILE A 97 -23.13 9.08 9.89
C ILE A 97 -22.83 8.05 8.78
N ALA A 98 -23.13 6.78 9.03
CA ALA A 98 -22.98 5.71 8.03
C ALA A 98 -23.98 5.87 6.88
N ASP A 99 -25.22 6.28 7.19
CA ASP A 99 -26.28 6.55 6.22
C ASP A 99 -25.90 7.70 5.30
N LEU A 100 -25.48 8.85 5.86
CA LEU A 100 -24.99 10.00 5.07
C LEU A 100 -23.76 9.64 4.24
N ARG A 101 -22.85 8.83 4.79
CA ARG A 101 -21.71 8.33 4.02
C ARG A 101 -22.16 7.49 2.81
N ALA A 102 -23.18 6.66 2.99
CA ALA A 102 -23.73 5.82 1.92
C ALA A 102 -24.45 6.67 0.87
N GLU A 103 -25.33 7.59 1.30
CA GLU A 103 -26.13 8.49 0.46
C GLU A 103 -25.27 9.38 -0.44
N TYR A 104 -24.23 10.01 0.13
CA TYR A 104 -23.33 10.89 -0.62
C TYR A 104 -22.11 10.14 -1.19
N HIS A 105 -22.01 8.82 -1.01
CA HIS A 105 -20.86 8.01 -1.41
C HIS A 105 -19.51 8.60 -0.95
N ALA A 106 -19.49 9.16 0.27
CA ALA A 106 -18.34 9.86 0.80
C ALA A 106 -17.21 8.88 1.20
N LYS A 107 -15.95 9.30 1.03
CA LYS A 107 -14.76 8.45 1.29
C LYS A 107 -14.47 8.19 2.77
N SER A 108 -15.02 8.99 3.69
CA SER A 108 -14.70 8.87 5.11
C SER A 108 -15.75 9.55 5.99
N ASP A 109 -16.03 8.96 7.14
CA ASP A 109 -16.89 9.54 8.19
C ASP A 109 -16.41 10.92 8.63
N LYS A 110 -15.08 11.10 8.69
CA LYS A 110 -14.46 12.38 9.02
C LYS A 110 -14.83 13.49 8.02
N ALA A 111 -15.08 13.15 6.76
CA ALA A 111 -15.51 14.12 5.76
C ALA A 111 -16.97 14.52 6.01
N ILE A 112 -17.85 13.54 6.28
CA ILE A 112 -19.26 13.80 6.67
C ILE A 112 -19.31 14.72 7.89
N VAL A 113 -18.61 14.37 8.98
CA VAL A 113 -18.57 15.20 10.20
C VAL A 113 -18.06 16.62 9.91
N ARG A 114 -17.08 16.78 9.01
CA ARG A 114 -16.58 18.11 8.63
C ARG A 114 -17.58 18.90 7.80
N ALA A 115 -18.37 18.25 6.96
CA ALA A 115 -19.43 18.88 6.20
C ALA A 115 -20.57 19.31 7.13
N LEU A 116 -20.97 18.47 8.09
CA LEU A 116 -21.97 18.82 9.10
C LEU A 116 -21.54 19.99 10.02
N LEU A 117 -20.23 20.24 10.14
CA LEU A 117 -19.66 21.39 10.88
C LEU A 117 -19.46 22.63 10.01
N ALA A 118 -19.81 22.59 8.72
CA ALA A 118 -19.70 23.75 7.85
C ALA A 118 -20.85 24.74 8.13
N PRO A 119 -20.67 26.03 7.78
CA PRO A 119 -21.75 27.02 7.90
C PRO A 119 -23.01 26.63 7.12
N ASP A 120 -22.84 25.95 5.98
CA ASP A 120 -23.89 25.35 5.17
C ASP A 120 -23.62 23.83 5.04
N PRO A 121 -24.23 23.01 5.91
CA PRO A 121 -24.07 21.56 5.88
C PRO A 121 -24.56 20.91 4.58
N ASP A 122 -25.63 21.42 3.98
CA ASP A 122 -26.23 20.82 2.77
C ASP A 122 -25.31 21.02 1.57
N GLN A 123 -24.84 22.25 1.35
CA GLN A 123 -23.85 22.54 0.31
C GLN A 123 -22.56 21.75 0.53
N ALA A 124 -22.08 21.66 1.79
CA ALA A 124 -20.86 20.95 2.11
C ALA A 124 -20.99 19.42 1.91
N LEU A 125 -22.15 18.83 2.22
CA LEU A 125 -22.42 17.42 1.97
C LEU A 125 -22.54 17.14 0.46
N GLU A 126 -23.22 17.99 -0.28
CA GLU A 126 -23.35 17.85 -1.73
C GLU A 126 -21.99 17.96 -2.43
N ALA A 127 -21.09 18.83 -1.94
CA ALA A 127 -19.70 18.88 -2.40
C ALA A 127 -18.90 17.59 -2.14
N LEU A 128 -19.34 16.73 -1.20
CA LEU A 128 -18.75 15.41 -0.96
C LEU A 128 -19.30 14.33 -1.90
N ARG A 129 -20.43 14.59 -2.58
CA ARG A 129 -21.12 13.60 -3.39
C ARG A 129 -20.16 12.98 -4.40
N GLN A 130 -20.10 11.66 -4.40
CA GLN A 130 -19.35 10.92 -5.40
C GLN A 130 -20.31 10.09 -6.23
N PHE A 131 -19.95 9.88 -7.48
CA PHE A 131 -20.67 8.96 -8.34
C PHE A 131 -20.63 7.52 -7.78
N PRO A 132 -21.76 6.80 -7.74
CA PRO A 132 -21.81 5.40 -7.29
C PRO A 132 -20.87 4.53 -8.12
N PRO A 133 -20.22 3.51 -7.55
CA PRO A 133 -19.38 2.61 -8.33
C PRO A 133 -20.19 1.83 -9.38
N PHE A 134 -19.76 1.91 -10.64
CA PHE A 134 -20.39 1.23 -11.78
C PHE A 134 -21.81 1.72 -12.06
N GLY A 135 -22.02 3.05 -11.99
CA GLY A 135 -23.31 3.71 -12.26
C GLY A 135 -23.46 4.25 -13.69
N SER A 136 -22.42 4.17 -14.53
CA SER A 136 -22.52 4.62 -15.94
C SER A 136 -23.28 3.63 -16.83
N ALA A 137 -23.55 4.02 -18.07
CA ALA A 137 -24.12 3.14 -19.11
C ALA A 137 -23.32 1.84 -19.34
N LEU A 138 -22.01 1.84 -19.08
CA LEU A 138 -21.16 0.64 -19.17
C LEU A 138 -20.89 -0.03 -17.80
N GLY A 139 -21.49 0.49 -16.73
CA GLY A 139 -21.28 0.04 -15.36
C GLY A 139 -21.53 -1.45 -15.17
N ASN A 140 -22.68 -1.95 -15.66
CA ASN A 140 -23.04 -3.36 -15.56
C ASN A 140 -22.07 -4.27 -16.33
N LEU A 141 -21.68 -3.90 -17.55
CA LEU A 141 -20.69 -4.63 -18.35
C LEU A 141 -19.36 -4.77 -17.59
N MET A 142 -18.85 -3.65 -17.06
CA MET A 142 -17.60 -3.62 -16.30
C MET A 142 -17.69 -4.45 -15.01
N ARG A 143 -18.78 -4.31 -14.25
CA ARG A 143 -19.03 -5.04 -13.00
C ARG A 143 -19.11 -6.55 -13.25
N ASN A 144 -19.91 -6.98 -14.23
CA ASN A 144 -20.09 -8.39 -14.58
C ASN A 144 -18.78 -9.02 -15.04
N HIS A 145 -17.99 -8.31 -15.84
CA HIS A 145 -16.67 -8.79 -16.26
C HIS A 145 -15.70 -8.92 -15.09
N ILE A 146 -15.69 -7.97 -14.15
CA ILE A 146 -14.87 -8.09 -12.93
C ILE A 146 -15.28 -9.34 -12.13
N SER A 147 -16.58 -9.55 -11.93
CA SER A 147 -17.11 -10.71 -11.21
C SER A 147 -16.73 -12.02 -11.90
N LEU A 148 -16.92 -12.11 -13.22
CA LEU A 148 -16.51 -13.27 -14.02
C LEU A 148 -15.02 -13.58 -13.89
N MET A 149 -14.16 -12.56 -14.01
CA MET A 149 -12.71 -12.75 -13.91
C MET A 149 -12.31 -13.19 -12.49
N ARG A 150 -13.00 -12.72 -11.45
CA ARG A 150 -12.77 -13.16 -10.06
C ARG A 150 -13.24 -14.59 -9.83
N ALA A 151 -14.40 -14.98 -10.38
CA ALA A 151 -14.90 -16.34 -10.32
C ALA A 151 -13.94 -17.34 -10.98
N ARG A 152 -13.24 -16.92 -12.05
CA ARG A 152 -12.15 -17.68 -12.68
C ARG A 152 -10.82 -17.69 -11.90
N GLY A 153 -10.80 -17.20 -10.65
CA GLY A 153 -9.63 -17.22 -9.77
C GLY A 153 -8.66 -16.03 -9.92
N TYR A 154 -8.94 -15.03 -10.77
CA TYR A 154 -8.08 -13.85 -10.87
C TYR A 154 -8.40 -12.82 -9.79
N ARG A 155 -7.39 -12.26 -9.11
CA ARG A 155 -7.60 -11.14 -8.16
C ARG A 155 -8.26 -9.92 -8.81
N TYR A 156 -7.87 -9.60 -10.05
CA TYR A 156 -8.44 -8.55 -10.93
C TYR A 156 -8.57 -7.13 -10.31
N GLN A 157 -7.78 -6.82 -9.27
CA GLN A 157 -7.89 -5.57 -8.52
C GLN A 157 -7.43 -4.33 -9.32
N ALA A 158 -6.40 -4.46 -10.15
CA ALA A 158 -5.88 -3.34 -10.93
C ALA A 158 -6.87 -2.90 -12.02
N GLN A 159 -7.42 -3.87 -12.74
CA GLN A 159 -8.41 -3.66 -13.79
C GLN A 159 -9.70 -3.06 -13.23
N ALA A 160 -10.16 -3.54 -12.06
CA ALA A 160 -11.31 -2.94 -11.39
C ALA A 160 -11.10 -1.46 -11.08
N ARG A 161 -9.89 -1.04 -10.69
CA ARG A 161 -9.57 0.39 -10.46
C ARG A 161 -9.52 1.20 -11.76
N TRP A 162 -9.15 0.59 -12.89
CA TRP A 162 -9.17 1.26 -14.19
C TRP A 162 -10.61 1.49 -14.64
N PHE A 163 -11.44 0.45 -14.56
CA PHE A 163 -12.87 0.55 -14.84
C PHE A 163 -13.59 1.55 -13.93
N TRP A 164 -13.29 1.57 -12.63
CA TRP A 164 -13.92 2.53 -11.72
C TRP A 164 -13.60 3.99 -12.08
N ARG A 165 -12.37 4.28 -12.54
CA ARG A 165 -12.01 5.64 -12.99
C ARG A 165 -12.69 6.03 -14.29
N PHE A 166 -12.78 5.10 -15.24
CA PHE A 166 -13.50 5.32 -16.49
C PHE A 166 -15.01 5.46 -16.26
N ASP A 167 -15.60 4.61 -15.42
CA ASP A 167 -17.00 4.68 -15.02
C ASP A 167 -17.37 6.02 -14.38
N ARG A 168 -16.53 6.51 -13.45
CA ARG A 168 -16.71 7.83 -12.83
C ARG A 168 -16.64 8.95 -13.87
N PHE A 169 -15.79 8.82 -14.87
CA PHE A 169 -15.73 9.79 -15.96
C PHE A 169 -17.01 9.78 -16.78
N LEU A 170 -17.53 8.61 -17.14
CA LEU A 170 -18.79 8.52 -17.89
C LEU A 170 -19.98 9.07 -17.09
N GLN A 171 -20.04 8.85 -15.78
CA GLN A 171 -21.10 9.44 -14.94
C GLN A 171 -21.00 10.97 -14.84
N ALA A 172 -19.79 11.53 -14.98
CA ALA A 172 -19.58 12.97 -15.04
C ALA A 172 -19.90 13.59 -16.41
N HIS A 173 -20.16 12.76 -17.43
CA HIS A 173 -20.39 13.17 -18.82
C HIS A 173 -21.67 12.49 -19.34
N PRO A 174 -22.85 12.88 -18.82
CA PRO A 174 -24.13 12.25 -19.18
C PRO A 174 -24.45 12.35 -20.69
N GLU A 175 -23.88 13.32 -21.40
CA GLU A 175 -24.00 13.47 -22.87
C GLU A 175 -23.37 12.31 -23.65
N LEU A 176 -22.49 11.53 -23.02
CA LEU A 176 -21.91 10.31 -23.58
C LEU A 176 -22.83 9.10 -23.40
N ALA A 177 -23.90 9.19 -22.61
CA ALA A 177 -24.87 8.12 -22.46
C ALA A 177 -25.48 7.78 -23.83
N GLY A 178 -25.51 6.50 -24.18
CA GLY A 178 -26.00 6.01 -25.48
C GLY A 178 -25.03 6.15 -26.66
N LYS A 179 -23.87 6.80 -26.50
CA LYS A 179 -22.82 6.81 -27.53
C LYS A 179 -22.11 5.46 -27.62
N SER A 180 -21.42 5.21 -28.74
CA SER A 180 -20.63 3.99 -28.90
C SER A 180 -19.43 3.97 -27.95
N VAL A 181 -18.95 2.77 -27.59
CA VAL A 181 -17.78 2.59 -26.71
C VAL A 181 -16.53 3.27 -27.29
N SER A 182 -16.40 3.32 -28.62
CA SER A 182 -15.29 4.02 -29.28
C SER A 182 -15.32 5.52 -29.00
N VAL A 183 -16.49 6.16 -29.09
CA VAL A 183 -16.66 7.60 -28.80
C VAL A 183 -16.36 7.87 -27.33
N MET A 184 -16.89 7.05 -26.41
CA MET A 184 -16.62 7.17 -24.98
C MET A 184 -15.11 7.09 -24.66
N LEU A 185 -14.39 6.17 -25.30
CA LEU A 185 -12.95 6.00 -25.14
C LEU A 185 -12.13 7.17 -25.73
N GLN A 186 -12.58 7.75 -26.84
CA GLN A 186 -11.95 8.94 -27.44
C GLN A 186 -12.07 10.15 -26.50
N HIS A 187 -13.27 10.41 -25.96
CA HIS A 187 -13.47 11.47 -24.98
C HIS A 187 -12.64 11.24 -23.72
N TRP A 188 -12.58 9.99 -23.23
CA TRP A 188 -11.74 9.66 -22.08
C TRP A 188 -10.26 9.88 -22.37
N ALA A 189 -9.77 9.50 -23.55
CA ALA A 189 -8.38 9.74 -23.95
C ALA A 189 -8.04 11.23 -24.01
N ALA A 190 -8.96 12.07 -24.49
CA ALA A 190 -8.81 13.53 -24.54
C ALA A 190 -8.80 14.20 -23.15
N ALA A 191 -9.35 13.55 -22.13
CA ALA A 191 -9.47 14.13 -20.79
C ALA A 191 -8.12 14.51 -20.15
N ARG A 192 -7.01 13.84 -20.52
CA ARG A 192 -5.66 14.13 -19.99
C ARG A 192 -4.57 13.82 -21.01
N SER A 193 -3.65 14.75 -21.23
CA SER A 193 -2.56 14.63 -22.21
C SER A 193 -1.33 13.82 -21.76
N THR A 194 -1.33 13.26 -20.55
CA THR A 194 -0.14 12.55 -20.02
C THR A 194 0.04 11.17 -20.65
N ALA A 195 1.30 10.74 -20.90
CA ALA A 195 1.61 9.41 -21.42
C ALA A 195 1.04 8.27 -20.55
N ASN A 196 1.04 8.44 -19.22
CA ASN A 196 0.43 7.46 -18.29
C ASN A 196 -1.08 7.30 -18.50
N HIS A 197 -1.77 8.40 -18.83
CA HIS A 197 -3.20 8.37 -19.13
C HIS A 197 -3.48 7.67 -20.45
N ALA A 198 -2.69 7.94 -21.49
CA ALA A 198 -2.80 7.23 -22.77
C ALA A 198 -2.63 5.70 -22.59
N ALA A 199 -1.63 5.27 -21.80
CA ALA A 199 -1.41 3.86 -21.49
C ALA A 199 -2.54 3.24 -20.66
N GLU A 200 -3.20 4.03 -19.81
CA GLU A 200 -4.39 3.60 -19.08
C GLU A 200 -5.60 3.46 -19.99
N CYS A 201 -5.82 4.40 -20.91
CA CYS A 201 -6.90 4.33 -21.89
C CYS A 201 -6.81 3.06 -22.72
N GLU A 202 -5.61 2.71 -23.21
CA GLU A 202 -5.42 1.46 -23.95
C GLU A 202 -5.68 0.21 -23.09
N ARG A 203 -5.31 0.23 -21.80
CA ARG A 203 -5.64 -0.87 -20.87
C ARG A 203 -7.14 -1.00 -20.63
N VAL A 204 -7.86 0.12 -20.49
CA VAL A 204 -9.32 0.14 -20.36
C VAL A 204 -9.97 -0.37 -21.64
N ALA A 205 -9.56 0.13 -22.80
CA ALA A 205 -10.06 -0.29 -24.11
C ALA A 205 -9.90 -1.80 -24.32
N ARG A 206 -8.72 -2.35 -23.99
CA ARG A 206 -8.47 -3.80 -24.05
C ARG A 206 -9.35 -4.57 -23.07
N ALA A 207 -9.52 -4.08 -21.85
CA ALA A 207 -10.34 -4.74 -20.84
C ALA A 207 -11.83 -4.73 -21.21
N LEU A 208 -12.33 -3.64 -21.81
CA LEU A 208 -13.69 -3.54 -22.35
C LEU A 208 -13.90 -4.45 -23.55
N ALA A 209 -12.97 -4.47 -24.51
CA ALA A 209 -13.04 -5.39 -25.65
C ALA A 209 -13.08 -6.86 -25.19
N LYS A 210 -12.32 -7.20 -24.16
CA LYS A 210 -12.39 -8.54 -23.54
C LYS A 210 -13.75 -8.80 -22.87
N ALA A 211 -14.32 -7.80 -22.20
CA ALA A 211 -15.64 -7.91 -21.59
C ALA A 211 -16.74 -8.12 -22.63
N GLN A 212 -16.69 -7.38 -23.74
CA GLN A 212 -17.61 -7.53 -24.86
C GLN A 212 -17.48 -8.90 -25.53
N HIS A 213 -16.26 -9.38 -25.78
CA HIS A 213 -16.03 -10.71 -26.34
C HIS A 213 -16.58 -11.84 -25.45
N HIS A 214 -16.61 -11.67 -24.12
CA HIS A 214 -17.22 -12.68 -23.25
C HIS A 214 -18.76 -12.75 -23.41
N LEU A 215 -19.40 -11.67 -23.88
CA LEU A 215 -20.84 -11.63 -24.16
C LEU A 215 -21.13 -12.06 -25.60
N ASP A 216 -20.30 -11.64 -26.54
CA ASP A 216 -20.41 -11.97 -27.95
C ASP A 216 -19.04 -12.44 -28.51
N PRO A 217 -18.80 -13.76 -28.51
CA PRO A 217 -17.57 -14.35 -29.04
C PRO A 217 -17.39 -14.22 -30.55
N GLY A 218 -18.45 -13.86 -31.30
CA GLY A 218 -18.38 -13.68 -32.76
C GLY A 218 -17.66 -12.38 -33.17
N GLY A 219 -17.48 -11.45 -32.24
CA GLY A 219 -16.80 -10.19 -32.48
C GLY A 219 -15.29 -10.33 -32.69
N LYS A 220 -14.73 -9.56 -33.65
CA LYS A 220 -13.29 -9.54 -33.90
C LYS A 220 -12.52 -9.00 -32.67
N PRO A 221 -11.51 -9.72 -32.16
CA PRO A 221 -10.75 -9.28 -31.01
C PRO A 221 -9.93 -8.01 -31.34
N ARG A 222 -9.91 -7.06 -30.40
CA ARG A 222 -9.07 -5.86 -30.50
C ARG A 222 -7.59 -6.24 -30.42
N ARG A 223 -6.80 -5.82 -31.42
CA ARG A 223 -5.34 -5.91 -31.37
C ARG A 223 -4.78 -4.83 -30.42
N PRO A 224 -3.94 -5.17 -29.43
CA PRO A 224 -3.37 -4.18 -28.51
C PRO A 224 -2.41 -3.21 -29.22
N ASP A 225 -2.47 -1.93 -28.86
CA ASP A 225 -1.47 -0.93 -29.28
C ASP A 225 -0.34 -0.84 -28.22
N PRO A 226 0.91 -1.22 -28.55
CA PRO A 226 2.01 -1.17 -27.60
C PRO A 226 2.56 0.26 -27.39
N ARG A 227 2.30 1.21 -28.30
CA ARG A 227 2.96 2.53 -28.32
C ARG A 227 2.79 3.32 -27.02
N PRO A 228 1.58 3.42 -26.41
CA PRO A 228 1.42 4.16 -25.15
C PRO A 228 2.23 3.56 -24.01
N ALA A 229 2.30 2.23 -23.93
CA ALA A 229 3.08 1.54 -22.91
C ALA A 229 4.59 1.75 -23.10
N GLN A 230 5.07 1.74 -24.35
CA GLN A 230 6.46 2.02 -24.68
C GLN A 230 6.85 3.47 -24.35
N GLN A 231 6.00 4.45 -24.66
CA GLN A 231 6.25 5.85 -24.33
C GLN A 231 6.36 6.06 -22.81
N VAL A 232 5.48 5.40 -22.04
CA VAL A 232 5.58 5.39 -20.57
C VAL A 232 6.88 4.75 -20.11
N ALA A 233 7.30 3.63 -20.71
CA ALA A 233 8.54 2.96 -20.36
C ALA A 233 9.78 3.81 -20.61
N ARG A 234 9.80 4.63 -21.67
CA ARG A 234 10.90 5.59 -21.95
C ARG A 234 11.05 6.65 -20.86
N GLN A 235 9.97 6.97 -20.14
CA GLN A 235 9.97 7.92 -19.02
C GLN A 235 10.23 7.25 -17.67
N TRP A 236 10.46 5.93 -17.63
CA TRP A 236 10.73 5.26 -16.37
C TRP A 236 12.04 5.71 -15.78
N ARG A 237 12.01 5.97 -14.47
CA ARG A 237 13.22 6.27 -13.73
C ARG A 237 14.15 5.07 -13.74
N ARG A 238 15.36 5.31 -14.24
CA ARG A 238 16.46 4.35 -14.21
C ARG A 238 16.71 3.93 -12.76
N PRO A 239 16.96 2.63 -12.50
CA PRO A 239 17.38 2.18 -11.18
C PRO A 239 18.63 2.92 -10.72
N TYR A 240 18.68 3.21 -9.43
CA TYR A 240 19.81 3.88 -8.80
C TYR A 240 20.68 2.85 -8.07
N ILE A 241 21.93 2.69 -8.48
CA ILE A 241 22.82 1.75 -7.80
C ILE A 241 23.55 2.52 -6.70
N TYR A 242 23.17 2.26 -5.45
CA TYR A 242 23.80 2.83 -4.26
C TYR A 242 25.27 2.42 -4.15
N SER A 243 26.14 3.39 -3.83
CA SER A 243 27.54 3.12 -3.52
C SER A 243 27.70 2.51 -2.11
N PRO A 244 28.81 1.79 -1.83
CA PRO A 244 29.09 1.28 -0.49
C PRO A 244 29.09 2.37 0.60
N GLU A 245 29.60 3.57 0.28
CA GLU A 245 29.66 4.73 1.19
C GLU A 245 28.26 5.25 1.51
N GLU A 246 27.38 5.31 0.49
CA GLU A 246 25.99 5.69 0.67
C GLU A 246 25.26 4.68 1.55
N VAL A 247 25.43 3.37 1.29
CA VAL A 247 24.82 2.33 2.13
C VAL A 247 25.31 2.42 3.57
N ARG A 248 26.62 2.62 3.79
CA ARG A 248 27.17 2.82 5.15
C ARG A 248 26.51 4.01 5.84
N ARG A 249 26.42 5.16 5.16
CA ARG A 249 25.73 6.35 5.68
C ARG A 249 24.26 6.08 6.04
N LEU A 250 23.54 5.33 5.20
CA LEU A 250 22.15 4.96 5.48
C LEU A 250 22.03 4.07 6.73
N LEU A 251 22.94 3.12 6.90
CA LEU A 251 23.00 2.24 8.07
C LEU A 251 23.32 3.01 9.35
N ASP A 252 24.26 3.96 9.30
CA ASP A 252 24.65 4.80 10.46
C ASP A 252 23.49 5.70 10.93
N ILE A 253 22.78 6.31 9.98
CA ILE A 253 21.57 7.10 10.27
C ILE A 253 20.47 6.22 10.84
N ALA A 254 20.32 4.98 10.35
CA ALA A 254 19.32 4.07 10.89
C ALA A 254 19.61 3.69 12.35
N ARG A 255 20.88 3.44 12.71
CA ARG A 255 21.29 3.14 14.09
C ARG A 255 21.00 4.28 15.07
N THR A 256 21.09 5.51 14.61
CA THR A 256 20.88 6.72 15.42
C THR A 256 19.52 7.40 15.17
N TYR A 257 18.59 6.69 14.53
CA TYR A 257 17.31 7.26 14.10
C TYR A 257 16.51 7.84 15.28
N PRO A 258 16.08 9.12 15.26
CA PRO A 258 15.46 9.75 16.42
C PRO A 258 14.04 9.19 16.64
N SER A 259 13.86 8.42 17.72
CA SER A 259 12.59 7.74 18.01
C SER A 259 12.38 7.49 19.52
N PRO A 260 12.25 8.56 20.34
CA PRO A 260 12.16 8.44 21.80
C PRO A 260 10.95 7.61 22.27
N ARG A 261 9.85 7.64 21.51
CA ARG A 261 8.62 6.88 21.81
C ARG A 261 8.63 5.44 21.28
N ALA A 262 9.65 5.04 20.52
CA ALA A 262 9.77 3.67 20.03
C ALA A 262 11.26 3.27 20.00
N PRO A 263 11.83 2.83 21.14
CA PRO A 263 13.25 2.54 21.28
C PRO A 263 13.78 1.44 20.37
N LEU A 264 12.93 0.48 19.96
CA LEU A 264 13.32 -0.56 19.00
C LEU A 264 13.45 -0.07 17.55
N ARG A 265 12.94 1.13 17.23
CA ARG A 265 12.90 1.61 15.84
C ARG A 265 14.29 1.73 15.19
N PRO A 266 15.33 2.28 15.82
CA PRO A 266 16.62 2.44 15.17
C PRO A 266 17.22 1.10 14.73
N ILE A 267 17.29 0.13 15.65
CA ILE A 267 17.77 -1.22 15.32
C ILE A 267 16.84 -1.94 14.33
N SER A 268 15.52 -1.73 14.42
CA SER A 268 14.59 -2.27 13.41
C SER A 268 14.91 -1.74 12.01
N LEU A 269 15.09 -0.42 11.87
CA LEU A 269 15.37 0.21 10.58
C LEU A 269 16.74 -0.20 10.02
N TYR A 270 17.74 -0.35 10.89
CA TYR A 270 19.05 -0.89 10.53
C TYR A 270 18.91 -2.30 9.95
N THR A 271 18.29 -3.23 10.68
CA THR A 271 18.10 -4.61 10.22
C THR A 271 17.24 -4.67 8.95
N MET A 272 16.21 -3.81 8.83
CA MET A 272 15.42 -3.69 7.61
C MET A 272 16.26 -3.28 6.38
N LEU A 273 17.18 -2.31 6.53
CA LEU A 273 18.10 -1.91 5.46
C LEU A 273 19.05 -3.04 5.10
N VAL A 274 19.65 -3.70 6.10
CA VAL A 274 20.55 -4.85 5.89
C VAL A 274 19.85 -5.96 5.11
N LEU A 275 18.62 -6.35 5.49
CA LEU A 275 17.88 -7.38 4.76
C LEU A 275 17.48 -6.94 3.34
N THR A 276 17.18 -5.66 3.15
CA THR A 276 16.82 -5.13 1.82
C THR A 276 18.04 -5.09 0.89
N TYR A 277 19.21 -4.70 1.41
CA TYR A 277 20.44 -4.53 0.62
C TYR A 277 21.25 -5.82 0.47
N CYS A 278 21.40 -6.62 1.53
CA CYS A 278 22.23 -7.82 1.51
C CYS A 278 21.46 -9.09 1.12
N ALA A 279 20.14 -9.11 1.32
CA ALA A 279 19.29 -10.25 0.97
C ALA A 279 18.24 -9.90 -0.09
N GLY A 280 18.23 -8.65 -0.55
CA GLY A 280 17.38 -8.21 -1.64
C GLY A 280 15.89 -8.17 -1.30
N LEU A 281 15.43 -8.26 -0.04
CA LEU A 281 14.00 -8.40 0.26
C LEU A 281 13.15 -7.24 -0.28
N ARG A 282 11.91 -7.53 -0.72
CA ARG A 282 10.93 -6.48 -1.02
C ARG A 282 10.33 -5.92 0.27
N LEU A 283 9.96 -4.64 0.30
CA LEU A 283 9.25 -4.03 1.44
C LEU A 283 7.96 -4.77 1.85
N GLY A 284 7.27 -5.38 0.88
CA GLY A 284 6.11 -6.21 1.15
C GLY A 284 6.46 -7.51 1.88
N GLU A 285 7.59 -8.13 1.51
CA GLU A 285 8.10 -9.35 2.15
C GLU A 285 8.56 -9.03 3.56
N LEU A 286 9.37 -7.97 3.71
CA LEU A 286 9.88 -7.48 4.99
C LEU A 286 8.78 -7.18 6.01
N ALA A 287 7.70 -6.51 5.56
CA ALA A 287 6.56 -6.17 6.42
C ALA A 287 5.72 -7.39 6.85
N ARG A 288 5.80 -8.50 6.12
CA ARG A 288 4.99 -9.69 6.39
C ARG A 288 5.72 -10.78 7.18
N LEU A 289 7.04 -10.69 7.30
CA LEU A 289 7.83 -11.64 8.09
C LEU A 289 7.32 -11.75 9.52
N ASN A 290 7.20 -12.99 9.97
CA ASN A 290 6.93 -13.36 11.35
C ASN A 290 8.22 -13.86 12.04
N LEU A 291 8.17 -14.08 13.35
CA LEU A 291 9.29 -14.70 14.07
C LEU A 291 9.53 -16.15 13.62
N ALA A 292 8.45 -16.91 13.38
CA ALA A 292 8.49 -18.29 12.87
C ALA A 292 9.17 -18.44 11.51
N ASP A 293 9.36 -17.34 10.79
CA ASP A 293 9.99 -17.35 9.48
C ASP A 293 11.52 -17.30 9.57
N ILE A 294 12.10 -17.08 10.75
CA ILE A 294 13.53 -16.91 10.96
C ILE A 294 14.12 -18.14 11.64
N ASP A 295 15.00 -18.84 10.92
CA ASP A 295 15.79 -19.93 11.47
C ASP A 295 17.25 -19.47 11.61
N LEU A 296 17.64 -19.11 12.83
CA LEU A 296 19.00 -18.67 13.14
C LEU A 296 20.03 -19.80 13.23
N GLN A 297 19.57 -21.05 13.38
CA GLN A 297 20.45 -22.23 13.46
C GLN A 297 20.88 -22.63 12.06
N VAL A 298 19.91 -22.75 11.14
CA VAL A 298 20.17 -23.07 9.73
C VAL A 298 20.62 -21.82 8.95
N GLY A 299 20.33 -20.62 9.47
CA GLY A 299 20.73 -19.36 8.84
C GLY A 299 19.83 -18.95 7.67
N THR A 300 18.52 -19.21 7.78
CA THR A 300 17.57 -18.99 6.69
C THR A 300 16.37 -18.13 7.08
N ILE A 301 15.76 -17.51 6.07
CA ILE A 301 14.45 -16.85 6.19
C ILE A 301 13.46 -17.55 5.27
N THR A 302 12.31 -17.95 5.80
CA THR A 302 11.17 -18.42 5.01
C THR A 302 10.31 -17.24 4.57
N ILE A 303 10.34 -16.90 3.29
CA ILE A 303 9.47 -15.87 2.72
C ILE A 303 8.17 -16.54 2.26
N ARG A 304 7.07 -16.29 2.97
CA ARG A 304 5.75 -16.86 2.66
C ARG A 304 4.91 -15.97 1.74
N GLU A 305 4.09 -16.61 0.90
CA GLU A 305 2.97 -15.99 0.19
C GLU A 305 3.33 -14.66 -0.48
N THR A 306 4.40 -14.70 -1.28
CA THR A 306 4.84 -13.53 -2.03
C THR A 306 3.93 -13.25 -3.23
N LYS A 307 4.34 -12.37 -4.14
CA LYS A 307 3.60 -12.15 -5.38
C LYS A 307 3.40 -13.52 -6.05
N PHE A 308 2.16 -13.85 -6.42
CA PHE A 308 1.77 -15.16 -6.97
C PHE A 308 1.71 -16.34 -5.99
N PHE A 309 1.58 -16.10 -4.68
CA PHE A 309 1.47 -17.15 -3.65
C PHE A 309 2.68 -18.09 -3.56
N LYS A 310 3.83 -17.67 -4.10
CA LYS A 310 5.06 -18.43 -3.99
C LYS A 310 5.69 -18.22 -2.62
N SER A 311 6.13 -19.31 -2.01
CA SER A 311 6.99 -19.32 -0.84
C SER A 311 8.40 -19.73 -1.24
N ARG A 312 9.41 -19.24 -0.53
CA ARG A 312 10.82 -19.64 -0.74
C ARG A 312 11.59 -19.58 0.56
N ILE A 313 12.59 -20.45 0.69
CA ILE A 313 13.58 -20.39 1.77
C ILE A 313 14.79 -19.63 1.23
N LEU A 314 15.23 -18.64 1.99
CA LEU A 314 16.31 -17.73 1.63
C LEU A 314 17.49 -17.95 2.56
N PRO A 315 18.60 -18.54 2.11
CA PRO A 315 19.82 -18.57 2.91
C PRO A 315 20.37 -17.15 3.06
N LEU A 316 20.86 -16.83 4.24
CA LEU A 316 21.47 -15.55 4.54
C LEU A 316 22.97 -15.70 4.75
N ALA A 317 23.73 -14.68 4.35
CA ALA A 317 25.12 -14.54 4.77
C ALA A 317 25.21 -14.15 6.26
N ASP A 318 26.41 -14.28 6.83
CA ASP A 318 26.66 -14.03 8.25
C ASP A 318 26.33 -12.60 8.70
N SER A 319 26.60 -11.61 7.85
CA SER A 319 26.33 -10.20 8.19
C SER A 319 24.83 -9.92 8.42
N PRO A 320 23.90 -10.29 7.52
CA PRO A 320 22.46 -10.22 7.78
C PRO A 320 21.99 -11.05 8.98
N LEU A 321 22.58 -12.23 9.20
CA LEU A 321 22.24 -13.06 10.36
C LEU A 321 22.65 -12.40 11.67
N SER A 322 23.82 -11.77 11.71
CA SER A 322 24.29 -11.00 12.87
C SER A 322 23.34 -9.84 13.20
N ALA A 323 22.93 -9.06 12.18
CA ALA A 323 21.96 -7.98 12.36
C ALA A 323 20.57 -8.47 12.82
N LEU A 324 20.17 -9.68 12.42
CA LEU A 324 18.95 -10.31 12.92
C LEU A 324 19.08 -10.75 14.38
N ARG A 325 20.21 -11.37 14.75
CA ARG A 325 20.49 -11.78 16.14
C ARG A 325 20.45 -10.58 17.08
N GLU A 326 21.16 -9.51 16.73
CA GLU A 326 21.18 -8.26 17.50
C GLU A 326 19.76 -7.69 17.69
N TYR A 327 18.97 -7.68 16.61
CA TYR A 327 17.59 -7.21 16.65
C TYR A 327 16.69 -8.07 17.55
N LEU A 328 16.78 -9.39 17.41
CA LEU A 328 15.96 -10.33 18.18
C LEU A 328 16.29 -10.26 19.68
N GLU A 329 17.56 -10.07 20.03
CA GLU A 329 17.96 -9.82 21.42
C GLU A 329 17.40 -8.50 21.97
N ALA A 330 17.50 -7.40 21.21
CA ALA A 330 16.89 -6.13 21.61
C ALA A 330 15.37 -6.27 21.80
N ARG A 331 14.72 -7.03 20.92
CA ARG A 331 13.28 -7.34 20.98
C ARG A 331 12.92 -8.11 22.26
N ARG A 332 13.73 -9.11 22.65
CA ARG A 332 13.56 -9.85 23.92
C ARG A 332 13.70 -8.93 25.12
N LYS A 333 14.76 -8.10 25.16
CA LYS A 333 15.01 -7.13 26.25
C LYS A 333 13.88 -6.10 26.40
N ALA A 334 13.27 -5.69 25.30
CA ALA A 334 12.14 -4.77 25.29
C ALA A 334 10.79 -5.40 25.72
N LYS A 335 10.77 -6.69 26.07
CA LYS A 335 9.58 -7.43 26.54
C LYS A 335 8.37 -7.33 25.60
N VAL A 336 8.62 -7.25 24.28
CA VAL A 336 7.54 -7.25 23.27
C VAL A 336 7.11 -8.69 22.93
N PRO A 337 5.91 -8.91 22.35
CA PRO A 337 5.34 -10.26 22.16
C PRO A 337 6.25 -11.21 21.38
N GLN A 338 6.55 -12.39 21.91
CA GLN A 338 7.47 -13.38 21.31
C GLN A 338 6.76 -14.56 20.63
N SER A 339 5.44 -14.52 20.41
CA SER A 339 4.75 -15.64 19.76
C SER A 339 5.28 -15.84 18.33
N PRO A 340 5.34 -17.08 17.81
CA PRO A 340 5.88 -17.35 16.47
C PRO A 340 5.18 -16.57 15.34
N GLU A 341 3.89 -16.26 15.50
CA GLU A 341 3.04 -15.53 14.54
C GLU A 341 3.18 -14.00 14.64
N SER A 342 3.86 -13.53 15.70
CA SER A 342 4.14 -12.12 15.89
C SER A 342 4.98 -11.61 14.73
N GLY A 343 4.68 -10.39 14.25
CA GLY A 343 5.50 -9.75 13.23
C GLY A 343 6.95 -9.64 13.71
N LEU A 344 7.89 -9.98 12.82
CA LEU A 344 9.32 -9.87 13.09
C LEU A 344 9.63 -8.46 13.57
N PHE A 345 9.27 -7.47 12.74
CA PHE A 345 9.40 -6.06 13.08
C PHE A 345 8.18 -5.53 13.84
N TRP A 346 8.39 -5.31 15.14
CA TRP A 346 7.35 -4.87 16.07
C TRP A 346 7.24 -3.34 16.18
N HIS A 347 6.02 -2.85 16.40
CA HIS A 347 5.72 -1.45 16.70
C HIS A 347 4.55 -1.34 17.68
N ASP A 348 4.51 -0.30 18.51
CA ASP A 348 3.52 -0.09 19.57
C ASP A 348 2.10 0.21 19.06
N LYS A 349 1.97 0.81 17.87
CA LYS A 349 0.67 1.13 17.24
C LYS A 349 0.17 0.05 16.29
N GLY A 350 -1.15 -0.04 16.17
CA GLY A 350 -1.84 -0.91 15.21
C GLY A 350 -1.81 -2.37 15.65
N ASN A 351 -1.66 -3.29 14.68
CA ASN A 351 -1.61 -4.73 14.94
C ASN A 351 -0.20 -5.22 15.33
N ALA A 352 0.50 -4.44 16.16
CA ALA A 352 1.85 -4.75 16.65
C ALA A 352 2.91 -5.04 15.55
N ARG A 353 2.72 -4.49 14.34
CA ARG A 353 3.51 -4.82 13.14
C ARG A 353 3.68 -3.60 12.25
N TYR A 354 4.86 -3.47 11.63
CA TYR A 354 5.08 -2.48 10.59
C TYR A 354 4.34 -2.83 9.29
N THR A 355 3.61 -1.86 8.73
CA THR A 355 3.09 -1.97 7.37
C THR A 355 4.16 -1.57 6.36
N SER A 356 4.08 -2.06 5.12
CA SER A 356 5.01 -1.65 4.05
C SER A 356 5.02 -0.13 3.83
N HIS A 357 3.90 0.55 4.10
CA HIS A 357 3.82 2.01 4.02
C HIS A 357 4.58 2.69 5.16
N ALA A 358 4.46 2.18 6.39
CA ALA A 358 5.21 2.69 7.54
C ALA A 358 6.72 2.52 7.34
N ILE A 359 7.14 1.33 6.89
CA ILE A 359 8.56 1.07 6.55
C ILE A 359 9.03 2.04 5.47
N ALA A 360 8.28 2.18 4.37
CA ALA A 360 8.63 3.10 3.29
C ALA A 360 8.77 4.55 3.80
N GLY A 361 7.89 5.00 4.70
CA GLY A 361 7.97 6.32 5.31
C GLY A 361 9.28 6.53 6.07
N CYS A 362 9.62 5.61 6.98
CA CYS A 362 10.86 5.69 7.76
C CYS A 362 12.12 5.61 6.89
N LEU A 363 12.17 4.68 5.93
CA LEU A 363 13.36 4.53 5.09
C LEU A 363 13.53 5.69 4.10
N VAL A 364 12.43 6.28 3.60
CA VAL A 364 12.50 7.52 2.80
C VAL A 364 13.00 8.69 3.65
N ASP A 365 12.64 8.76 4.92
CA ASP A 365 13.18 9.76 5.85
C ASP A 365 14.70 9.57 6.05
N ILE A 366 15.17 8.32 6.18
CA ILE A 366 16.60 8.01 6.23
C ILE A 366 17.31 8.47 4.94
N LEU A 367 16.75 8.21 3.75
CA LEU A 367 17.32 8.69 2.48
C LEU A 367 17.44 10.23 2.45
N ARG A 368 16.46 10.95 3.00
CA ARG A 368 16.49 12.42 3.08
C ARG A 368 17.57 12.90 4.02
N ARG A 369 17.67 12.31 5.22
CA ARG A 369 18.72 12.60 6.20
C ARG A 369 20.12 12.33 5.65
N ALA A 370 20.25 11.34 4.77
CA ALA A 370 21.52 11.02 4.09
C ALA A 370 21.90 11.99 2.95
N GLY A 371 21.03 12.96 2.63
CA GLY A 371 21.22 13.88 1.51
C GLY A 371 20.90 13.29 0.14
N LEU A 372 20.40 12.05 0.07
CA LEU A 372 20.14 11.37 -1.21
C LEU A 372 18.79 11.74 -1.82
N LYS A 373 17.92 12.44 -1.08
CA LYS A 373 16.56 12.74 -1.51
C LYS A 373 16.11 14.12 -1.03
N PRO A 374 15.36 14.90 -1.84
CA PRO A 374 14.84 16.19 -1.39
C PRO A 374 13.85 16.04 -0.22
N ALA A 375 13.73 17.12 0.56
CA ALA A 375 12.85 17.18 1.74
C ALA A 375 11.39 16.82 1.43
N LYS A 376 10.91 17.18 0.23
CA LYS A 376 9.57 16.85 -0.27
C LYS A 376 9.63 16.23 -1.66
N GLY A 377 8.56 15.55 -2.04
CA GLY A 377 8.42 14.93 -3.36
C GLY A 377 9.00 13.51 -3.46
N LYS A 378 9.02 13.01 -4.69
CA LYS A 378 9.36 11.60 -5.00
C LYS A 378 10.68 11.45 -5.76
N THR A 379 11.29 12.54 -6.25
CA THR A 379 12.53 12.57 -7.03
C THR A 379 13.72 11.94 -6.29
N GLY A 380 14.71 11.42 -7.01
CA GLY A 380 15.87 10.72 -6.43
C GLY A 380 15.65 9.22 -6.18
N PRO A 381 16.62 8.54 -5.52
CA PRO A 381 16.65 7.10 -5.30
C PRO A 381 15.42 6.55 -4.58
N ARG A 382 15.10 5.28 -4.83
CA ARG A 382 13.98 4.56 -4.23
C ARG A 382 14.53 3.47 -3.32
N ILE A 383 13.79 3.13 -2.28
CA ILE A 383 14.12 1.99 -1.41
C ILE A 383 14.24 0.68 -2.19
N HIS A 384 13.44 0.51 -3.25
CA HIS A 384 13.55 -0.67 -4.10
C HIS A 384 14.88 -0.74 -4.84
N ASP A 385 15.56 0.39 -5.04
CA ASP A 385 16.85 0.44 -5.71
C ASP A 385 17.96 -0.19 -4.86
N LEU A 386 17.81 -0.34 -3.54
CA LEU A 386 18.72 -1.15 -2.71
C LEU A 386 18.75 -2.62 -3.16
N ARG A 387 17.60 -3.15 -3.60
CA ARG A 387 17.52 -4.49 -4.20
C ARG A 387 18.14 -4.51 -5.60
N HIS A 388 18.11 -3.41 -6.35
CA HIS A 388 18.87 -3.31 -7.59
C HIS A 388 20.38 -3.36 -7.31
N SER A 389 20.87 -2.62 -6.31
CA SER A 389 22.26 -2.73 -5.85
C SER A 389 22.64 -4.14 -5.43
N PHE A 390 21.79 -4.84 -4.67
CA PHE A 390 22.02 -6.25 -4.31
C PHE A 390 22.32 -7.12 -5.55
N VAL A 391 21.46 -7.02 -6.57
CA VAL A 391 21.58 -7.83 -7.78
C VAL A 391 22.83 -7.46 -8.58
N VAL A 392 23.09 -6.17 -8.76
CA VAL A 392 24.28 -5.69 -9.47
C VAL A 392 25.55 -6.14 -8.76
N ASN A 393 25.64 -5.98 -7.43
CA ASN A 393 26.80 -6.39 -6.65
C ASN A 393 27.02 -7.90 -6.71
N ARG A 394 25.96 -8.71 -6.62
CA ARG A 394 26.09 -10.17 -6.74
C ARG A 394 26.59 -10.60 -8.13
N ILE A 395 26.13 -9.94 -9.20
CA ILE A 395 26.62 -10.21 -10.56
C ILE A 395 28.10 -9.80 -10.69
N LEU A 396 28.48 -8.65 -10.13
CA LEU A 396 29.88 -8.19 -10.09
C LEU A 396 30.78 -9.15 -9.31
N GLU A 397 30.32 -9.66 -8.17
CA GLU A 397 31.03 -10.68 -7.39
C GLU A 397 31.28 -11.95 -8.21
N TRP A 398 30.28 -12.41 -8.98
CA TRP A 398 30.46 -13.56 -9.87
C TRP A 398 31.48 -13.29 -10.97
N TYR A 399 31.42 -12.14 -11.63
CA TYR A 399 32.44 -11.77 -12.62
C TYR A 399 33.84 -11.78 -12.02
N ARG A 400 34.03 -11.16 -10.86
CA ARG A 400 35.32 -11.11 -10.16
C ARG A 400 35.83 -12.49 -9.74
N ALA A 401 34.92 -13.40 -9.41
CA ALA A 401 35.23 -14.78 -9.08
C ALA A 401 35.39 -15.70 -10.33
N GLY A 402 35.34 -15.14 -11.55
CA GLY A 402 35.41 -15.93 -12.79
C GLY A 402 34.17 -16.78 -13.08
N ILE A 403 33.08 -16.59 -12.34
CA ILE A 403 31.83 -17.34 -12.48
C ILE A 403 30.99 -16.68 -13.58
N ASN A 404 30.52 -17.47 -14.53
CA ASN A 404 29.59 -16.99 -15.56
C ASN A 404 28.22 -16.59 -14.94
N PRO A 405 27.83 -15.30 -14.97
CA PRO A 405 26.57 -14.90 -14.38
C PRO A 405 25.35 -15.49 -15.08
N GLN A 406 25.43 -15.75 -16.39
CA GLN A 406 24.32 -16.28 -17.18
C GLN A 406 23.83 -17.62 -16.64
N ASP A 407 24.76 -18.49 -16.22
CA ASP A 407 24.47 -19.82 -15.65
C ASP A 407 23.88 -19.71 -14.23
N ARG A 408 24.09 -18.57 -13.57
CA ARG A 408 23.63 -18.30 -12.20
C ARG A 408 22.33 -17.48 -12.14
N LEU A 409 21.92 -16.83 -13.24
CA LEU A 409 20.69 -16.04 -13.30
C LEU A 409 19.42 -16.81 -12.93
N PRO A 410 19.21 -18.09 -13.30
CA PRO A 410 18.03 -18.85 -12.86
C PRO A 410 17.97 -19.04 -11.33
N PHE A 411 19.12 -19.28 -10.69
CA PHE A 411 19.23 -19.39 -9.24
C PHE A 411 18.94 -18.04 -8.57
N LEU A 412 19.48 -16.94 -9.13
CA LEU A 412 19.18 -15.60 -8.64
C LEU A 412 17.69 -15.26 -8.79
N ALA A 413 17.07 -15.61 -9.91
CA ALA A 413 15.65 -15.41 -10.13
C ALA A 413 14.80 -16.14 -9.06
N THR A 414 15.18 -17.37 -8.73
CA THR A 414 14.56 -18.17 -7.66
C THR A 414 14.75 -17.53 -6.30
N TYR A 415 15.98 -17.14 -5.95
CA TYR A 415 16.34 -16.42 -4.73
C TYR A 415 15.52 -15.11 -4.57
N LEU A 416 15.31 -14.42 -5.68
CA LEU A 416 14.56 -13.16 -5.77
C LEU A 416 13.03 -13.37 -5.81
N GLY A 417 12.55 -14.61 -5.95
CA GLY A 417 11.12 -14.94 -6.07
C GLY A 417 10.49 -14.43 -7.37
N HIS A 418 11.24 -14.45 -8.47
CA HIS A 418 10.74 -14.09 -9.80
C HIS A 418 10.01 -15.25 -10.47
N ARG A 419 9.04 -14.93 -11.35
CA ARG A 419 8.33 -15.95 -12.14
C ARG A 419 9.13 -16.37 -13.37
N ASP A 420 9.88 -15.44 -13.94
CA ASP A 420 10.68 -15.60 -15.15
C ASP A 420 12.01 -14.86 -15.00
N ILE A 421 12.96 -15.22 -15.86
CA ILE A 421 14.29 -14.60 -15.90
C ILE A 421 14.18 -13.14 -16.37
N HIS A 422 13.21 -12.80 -17.23
CA HIS A 422 13.00 -11.42 -17.70
C HIS A 422 12.74 -10.43 -16.55
N SER A 423 12.06 -10.87 -15.50
CA SER A 423 11.88 -10.10 -14.27
C SER A 423 13.19 -9.84 -13.52
N THR A 424 14.20 -10.71 -13.69
CA THR A 424 15.56 -10.51 -13.18
C THR A 424 16.37 -9.59 -14.09
N LEU A 425 16.17 -9.64 -15.41
CA LEU A 425 16.86 -8.76 -16.36
C LEU A 425 16.62 -7.27 -16.08
N VAL A 426 15.42 -6.90 -15.59
CA VAL A 426 15.12 -5.52 -15.15
C VAL A 426 16.04 -5.02 -14.02
N TYR A 427 16.65 -5.93 -13.26
CA TYR A 427 17.60 -5.59 -12.21
C TYR A 427 19.06 -5.50 -12.68
N ILE A 428 19.38 -6.01 -13.87
CA ILE A 428 20.70 -5.87 -14.48
C ILE A 428 20.78 -4.48 -15.10
N THR A 429 20.95 -3.47 -14.24
CA THR A 429 21.24 -2.12 -14.69
C THR A 429 22.66 -2.13 -15.23
N VAL A 430 22.83 -1.74 -16.49
CA VAL A 430 24.13 -1.65 -17.13
C VAL A 430 24.93 -0.54 -16.44
N THR A 431 25.78 -0.91 -15.48
CA THR A 431 26.75 0.00 -14.87
C THR A 431 28.05 -0.04 -15.66
N GLN A 432 28.88 1.00 -15.54
CA GLN A 432 30.16 1.07 -16.25
C GLN A 432 31.08 -0.08 -15.84
N GLU A 433 31.08 -0.46 -14.57
CA GLU A 433 31.87 -1.57 -14.05
C GLU A 433 31.37 -2.91 -14.60
N LEU A 434 30.06 -3.11 -14.71
CA LEU A 434 29.49 -4.32 -15.32
C LEU A 434 29.85 -4.42 -16.80
N LEU A 435 29.80 -3.30 -17.53
CA LEU A 435 30.25 -3.24 -18.92
C LEU A 435 31.73 -3.56 -19.06
N GLN A 436 32.57 -3.02 -18.17
CA GLN A 436 34.00 -3.28 -18.19
C GLN A 436 34.29 -4.78 -17.95
N GLN A 437 33.65 -5.40 -16.96
CA GLN A 437 33.80 -6.82 -16.69
C GLN A 437 33.28 -7.71 -17.84
N ALA A 438 32.14 -7.33 -18.44
CA ALA A 438 31.60 -8.03 -19.60
C ALA A 438 32.53 -7.91 -20.83
N ASN A 439 33.06 -6.71 -21.08
CA ASN A 439 34.02 -6.46 -22.15
C ASN A 439 35.32 -7.23 -21.95
N GLU A 440 35.85 -7.27 -20.72
CA GLU A 440 37.08 -7.99 -20.42
C GLU A 440 36.91 -9.48 -20.68
N ARG A 441 35.80 -10.07 -20.22
CA ARG A 441 35.48 -11.46 -20.52
C ARG A 441 35.33 -11.71 -22.02
N PHE A 442 34.67 -10.80 -22.74
CA PHE A 442 34.56 -10.90 -24.20
C PHE A 442 35.93 -10.86 -24.87
N ARG A 443 36.85 -9.98 -24.43
CA ARG A 443 38.23 -9.95 -24.92
C ARG A 443 38.95 -11.26 -24.68
N THR A 444 38.86 -11.84 -23.49
CA THR A 444 39.48 -13.14 -23.18
C THR A 444 38.92 -14.23 -24.09
N TYR A 445 37.59 -14.31 -24.24
CA TYR A 445 36.96 -15.28 -25.14
C TYR A 445 37.37 -15.09 -26.61
N ALA A 446 37.31 -13.84 -27.11
CA ALA A 446 37.65 -13.52 -28.49
C ALA A 446 39.14 -13.74 -28.80
N SER A 447 40.04 -13.48 -27.84
CA SER A 447 41.48 -13.78 -27.95
C SER A 447 41.72 -15.27 -28.16
N HIS A 448 41.01 -16.15 -27.45
CA HIS A 448 41.10 -17.60 -27.67
C HIS A 448 40.63 -18.01 -29.09
N CYS A 449 39.60 -17.35 -29.62
CA CYS A 449 39.14 -17.61 -30.99
C CYS A 449 40.13 -17.14 -32.06
N LEU A 450 40.85 -16.04 -31.81
CA LEU A 450 41.86 -15.50 -32.74
C LEU A 450 43.14 -16.34 -32.76
N HIS A 451 43.59 -16.86 -31.61
CA HIS A 451 44.75 -17.75 -31.56
C HIS A 451 44.45 -19.16 -32.11
N ALA A 452 43.21 -19.62 -32.04
CA ALA A 452 42.80 -20.89 -32.67
C ALA A 452 42.88 -20.83 -34.21
N SER A 453 42.74 -19.66 -34.83
CA SER A 453 42.91 -19.47 -36.27
C SER A 453 44.36 -19.31 -36.73
N GLU A 454 45.32 -19.03 -35.83
CA GLU A 454 46.75 -18.91 -36.17
C GLU A 454 47.49 -20.25 -36.15
N GLY A 455 46.87 -21.32 -35.64
CA GLY A 455 47.40 -22.69 -35.61
C GLY A 455 47.19 -23.50 -36.90
N VAL A 456 46.55 -22.92 -37.92
CA VAL A 456 46.46 -23.50 -39.26
C VAL A 456 47.27 -22.61 -40.20
N ARG A 457 48.58 -22.84 -40.25
CA ARG A 457 49.39 -22.43 -41.41
C ARG A 457 49.46 -23.61 -42.39
N PRO A 458 49.42 -23.33 -43.71
CA PRO A 458 49.21 -24.32 -44.77
C PRO A 458 50.30 -25.40 -44.86
#